data_AF-A0A3B4X9U9-F1
#
_entry.id   AF-A0A3B4X9U9-F1
#
_cell.length_a   1.000
_cell.length_b   1.000
_cell.length_c   1.000
_cell.angle_alpha   90.00
_cell.angle_beta   90.00
_cell.angle_gamma   90.00
#
_symmetry.space_group_name_H-M   'P 1'
#
loop_
_entity.id
_entity.type
_entity.pdbx_description
1 polymer ?
#
loop_
_entity_poly.entity_id
_entity_poly.type
_entity_poly.pdbx_seq_one_letter_code
_entity_poly.pdbx_strand_id
1 'polypeptide(L)' 'VSGRKNNWPPLPEKFPVGPCFYHDITVDIPVEFQKTVKIMYYLWMFFTVATTFSSVVTISR' A
#
# COMPACT_ATOMS: atom_id res chain seq x y z
N VAL A 1 6.84 2.97 23.68
CA VAL A 1 6.84 2.45 22.28
C VAL A 1 5.49 2.77 21.69
N SER A 2 5.43 3.53 20.59
CA SER A 2 4.22 4.22 20.11
C SER A 2 3.00 3.29 19.98
N GLY A 3 1.87 3.69 20.57
CA GLY A 3 0.66 2.89 20.71
C GLY A 3 -0.20 2.75 19.45
N ARG A 4 0.40 2.54 18.26
CA ARG A 4 -0.35 2.35 17.01
C ARG A 4 -0.03 0.99 16.38
N LYS A 5 -1.08 0.19 16.13
CA LYS A 5 -0.97 -1.18 15.62
C LYS A 5 -0.75 -1.18 14.11
N ASN A 6 0.35 -1.78 13.64
CA ASN A 6 0.64 -1.92 12.20
C ASN A 6 -0.58 -2.47 11.44
N ASN A 7 -0.95 -1.80 10.35
CA ASN A 7 -2.10 -2.15 9.49
C ASN A 7 -1.68 -2.37 8.03
N TRP A 8 -0.43 -2.09 7.68
CA TRP A 8 0.07 -2.06 6.32
C TRP A 8 1.24 -3.04 6.13
N PRO A 9 1.26 -3.88 5.09
CA PRO A 9 0.21 -4.06 4.09
C PRO A 9 -0.95 -4.96 4.61
N PRO A 10 -2.21 -4.66 4.27
CA PRO A 10 -3.38 -5.47 4.60
C PRO A 10 -3.39 -6.66 3.65
N LEU A 11 -2.55 -7.63 3.95
CA LEU A 11 -2.53 -8.89 3.23
C LEU A 11 -3.46 -9.90 3.92
N PRO A 12 -4.06 -10.82 3.17
CA PRO A 12 -4.81 -11.93 3.75
C PRO A 12 -3.91 -12.72 4.71
N GLU A 13 -4.47 -13.29 5.78
CA GLU A 13 -3.71 -14.08 6.79
C GLU A 13 -2.93 -15.26 6.20
N LYS A 14 -3.25 -15.69 4.97
CA LYS A 14 -2.56 -16.77 4.26
C LYS A 14 -1.24 -16.34 3.61
N PHE A 15 -0.94 -15.04 3.56
CA PHE A 15 0.32 -14.54 3.04
C PHE A 15 1.39 -14.55 4.14
N PRO A 16 2.64 -14.97 3.85
CA PRO A 16 3.72 -15.06 4.84
C PRO A 16 4.22 -13.69 5.34
N VAL A 17 3.71 -12.60 4.78
CA VAL A 17 4.06 -11.21 5.11
C VAL A 17 2.89 -10.56 5.82
N GLY A 18 3.05 -10.30 7.11
CA GLY A 18 2.09 -9.58 7.94
C GLY A 18 2.21 -8.05 7.83
N PRO A 19 1.38 -7.29 8.55
CA PRO A 19 1.47 -5.83 8.56
C PRO A 19 2.76 -5.35 9.24
N CYS A 20 3.64 -4.74 8.46
CA CYS A 20 4.96 -4.26 8.86
C CYS A 20 4.98 -2.80 9.32
N PHE A 21 3.98 -2.00 8.97
CA PHE A 21 3.94 -0.57 9.25
C PHE A 21 2.55 -0.08 9.63
N TYR A 22 2.49 0.99 10.41
CA TYR A 22 1.24 1.73 10.65
C TYR A 22 1.10 2.82 9.59
N HIS A 23 0.09 2.72 8.74
CA HIS A 23 -0.20 3.73 7.72
C HIS A 23 -1.60 4.29 7.89
N ASP A 24 -1.72 5.57 8.24
CA ASP A 24 -3.01 6.27 8.30
C ASP A 24 -2.91 7.69 7.74
N ILE A 25 -3.32 7.83 6.48
CA ILE A 25 -3.33 9.11 5.77
C ILE A 25 -4.21 10.14 6.48
N THR A 26 -5.25 9.73 7.22
CA THR A 26 -6.18 10.67 7.85
C THR A 26 -5.62 11.33 9.10
N VAL A 27 -4.67 10.67 9.77
CA VAL A 27 -4.03 11.15 11.00
C VAL A 27 -2.68 11.80 10.69
N ASP A 28 -1.93 11.25 9.75
CA ASP A 28 -0.56 11.69 9.48
C ASP A 28 -0.48 12.86 8.46
N ILE A 29 -1.53 13.09 7.65
CA ILE A 29 -1.56 14.15 6.62
C ILE A 29 -2.65 15.20 6.93
N PRO A 30 -2.36 16.51 6.82
CA PRO A 30 -3.37 17.57 6.96
C PRO A 30 -4.53 17.40 5.98
N VAL A 31 -5.75 17.72 6.42
CA VAL A 31 -7.01 17.47 5.69
C VAL A 31 -6.99 17.99 4.25
N GLU A 32 -6.31 19.11 4.02
CA GLU A 32 -6.18 19.77 2.71
C GLU A 32 -5.46 18.88 1.69
N PHE A 33 -4.52 18.05 2.13
CA PHE A 33 -3.67 17.22 1.26
C PHE A 33 -4.10 15.75 1.22
N GLN A 34 -5.00 15.32 2.11
CA GLN A 34 -5.42 13.91 2.21
C GLN A 34 -5.98 13.35 0.90
N LYS A 35 -6.76 14.14 0.15
CA LYS A 35 -7.35 13.70 -1.13
C LYS A 35 -6.26 13.42 -2.17
N THR A 36 -5.30 14.34 -2.30
CA THR A 36 -4.19 14.21 -3.24
C THR A 36 -3.31 13.01 -2.89
N VAL A 37 -2.95 12.86 -1.61
CA VAL A 37 -2.12 11.73 -1.15
C VAL A 37 -2.84 10.40 -1.37
N LYS A 38 -4.15 10.30 -1.09
CA LYS A 38 -4.94 9.08 -1.36
C LYS A 38 -4.94 8.72 -2.86
N ILE A 39 -5.14 9.70 -3.74
CA ILE A 39 -5.14 9.46 -5.20
C ILE A 39 -3.76 8.96 -5.65
N MET A 40 -2.69 9.64 -5.22
CA MET A 40 -1.31 9.23 -5.56
C MET A 40 -1.00 7.82 -5.05
N TYR A 41 -1.45 7.50 -3.86
CA TYR A 41 -1.27 6.20 -3.24
C TYR A 41 -1.99 5.08 -4.02
N TYR A 42 -3.27 5.27 -4.39
CA TYR A 42 -3.99 4.29 -5.20
C TYR A 42 -3.40 4.14 -6.60
N LEU A 43 -2.94 5.24 -7.21
CA LEU A 43 -2.27 5.20 -8.50
C LEU A 43 -0.95 4.41 -8.43
N TRP A 44 -0.16 4.63 -7.38
CA TRP A 44 1.06 3.88 -7.12
C TRP A 44 0.78 2.38 -6.92
N MET A 45 -0.25 2.03 -6.17
CA MET A 45 -0.65 0.63 -5.99
C MET A 45 -1.08 -0.02 -7.31
N PHE A 46 -1.86 0.69 -8.14
CA PHE A 46 -2.21 0.20 -9.47
C PHE A 46 -0.98 -0.01 -10.35
N PHE A 47 -0.05 0.96 -10.35
CA PHE A 47 1.17 0.87 -11.15
C PHE A 47 2.05 -0.30 -10.71
N THR A 48 2.25 -0.50 -9.40
CA THR A 48 3.02 -1.64 -8.88
C THR A 48 2.41 -2.99 -9.26
N VAL A 49 1.08 -3.13 -9.18
CA VAL A 49 0.38 -4.35 -9.62
C VAL A 49 0.48 -4.55 -11.14
N ALA A 50 0.30 -3.49 -11.92
CA ALA A 50 0.38 -3.56 -13.38
C ALA A 50 1.80 -3.89 -13.86
N THR A 51 2.83 -3.30 -13.25
CA THR A 51 4.23 -3.59 -13.54
C THR A 51 4.58 -5.02 -13.16
N THR A 52 4.22 -5.47 -11.95
CA THR A 52 4.49 -6.86 -11.55
C THR A 52 3.79 -7.87 -12.45
N PHE A 53 2.52 -7.63 -12.81
CA PHE A 53 1.80 -8.46 -13.78
C PHE A 53 2.50 -8.48 -15.15
N SER A 54 2.87 -7.31 -15.67
CA SER A 54 3.55 -7.21 -16.97
C SER A 54 4.91 -7.90 -16.98
N SER A 55 5.68 -7.77 -15.90
CA SER A 55 6.96 -8.47 -15.72
C SER A 55 6.76 -9.99 -15.67
N VAL A 56 5.76 -10.49 -14.94
CA VAL A 56 5.44 -11.93 -14.88
C VAL A 56 5.04 -12.46 -16.25
N VAL A 57 4.16 -11.75 -16.98
CA VAL A 57 3.74 -12.13 -18.34
C VAL A 57 4.91 -12.13 -19.33
N THR A 58 5.88 -11.22 -19.17
CA THR A 58 7.06 -11.13 -20.02
C THR A 58 8.07 -12.26 -19.73
N ILE A 59 8.27 -12.62 -18.46
CA ILE A 59 9.17 -13.72 -18.05
C ILE A 59 8.55 -15.09 -18.35
N SER A 60 7.21 -15.17 -18.41
CA SER A 60 6.47 -16.41 -18.71
C SER A 60 6.33 -16.68 -20.21
N ARG A 61 6.91 -15.84 -21.08
CA ARG A 61 7.00 -16.03 -22.53
C ARG A 61 8.44 -16.33 -22.93
#